data_AF-A0A814QXP1-F1
#
_entry.id   AF-A0A814QXP1-F1
#
_cell.length_a   1.000
_cell.length_b   1.000
_cell.length_c   1.000
_cell.angle_alpha   90.00
_cell.angle_beta   90.00
_cell.angle_gamma   90.00
#
_symmetry.space_group_name_H-M   'P 1'
#
loop_
_entity.id
_entity.type
_entity.pdbx_description
1 polymer ?
#
loop_
_entity_poly.entity_id
_entity_poly.type
_entity_poly.pdbx_seq_one_letter_code
_entity_poly.pdbx_strand_id
1 'polypeptide(L)'
;MDDWGFNESHEAFIKHIDDQLSRTKGNQLVLISLIDEWGKENILNDTFFDHIIKYNSPHLLYITFDFHEYCKGLQFGNILALLQLLDEKNIFREMRFFWINTEKNTVLSDQTSVFRVNCVDCLDRTNVVQAAIAKTILEIMLKKVGLLDIDAGGLNDDARIIFQTMWADNGDAISRQYAGTDAMKVR
;
A
#
# COMPACT_ATOMS: atom_id res chain seq x y z
N MET A 1 -28.85 9.83 16.78
CA MET A 1 -27.39 9.98 16.99
C MET A 1 -26.92 10.89 15.88
N ASP A 2 -26.27 11.98 16.24
CA ASP A 2 -26.29 13.23 15.47
C ASP A 2 -25.62 13.12 14.08
N ASP A 3 -26.45 13.13 13.03
CA ASP A 3 -26.06 13.21 11.61
C ASP A 3 -25.14 14.40 11.30
N TRP A 4 -25.11 15.41 12.16
CA TRP A 4 -24.32 16.62 11.98
C TRP A 4 -22.81 16.33 11.97
N GLY A 5 -22.32 15.56 12.95
CA GLY A 5 -20.88 15.25 13.04
C GLY A 5 -20.37 14.39 11.88
N PHE A 6 -21.19 13.45 11.42
CA PHE A 6 -20.85 12.61 10.26
C PHE A 6 -20.85 13.42 8.94
N ASN A 7 -21.80 14.34 8.76
CA ASN A 7 -21.82 15.16 7.54
C ASN A 7 -20.62 16.11 7.47
N GLU A 8 -20.24 16.72 8.59
CA GLU A 8 -19.05 17.56 8.66
C GLU A 8 -17.76 16.77 8.35
N SER A 9 -17.57 15.60 8.96
CA SER A 9 -16.41 14.75 8.68
C SER A 9 -16.42 14.22 7.24
N HIS A 10 -17.61 13.96 6.67
CA HIS A 10 -17.74 13.51 5.30
C HIS A 10 -17.35 14.58 4.27
N GLU A 11 -17.67 15.85 4.53
CA GLU A 11 -17.20 16.95 3.66
C GLU A 11 -15.68 17.06 3.63
N ALA A 12 -15.02 16.89 4.79
CA ALA A 12 -13.57 16.85 4.87
C ALA A 12 -13.00 15.61 4.16
N PHE A 13 -13.65 14.45 4.31
CA PHE A 13 -13.28 13.22 3.62
C PHE A 13 -13.32 13.39 2.10
N ILE A 14 -14.39 13.97 1.54
CA ILE A 14 -14.52 14.22 0.09
C ILE A 14 -13.36 15.07 -0.41
N LYS A 15 -13.11 16.22 0.23
CA LYS A 15 -12.02 17.13 -0.15
C LYS A 15 -10.67 16.43 -0.14
N HIS A 16 -10.44 15.59 0.86
CA HIS A 16 -9.21 14.82 0.97
C HIS A 16 -9.08 13.79 -0.16
N ILE A 17 -10.11 12.96 -0.38
CA ILE A 17 -10.07 11.92 -1.42
C ILE A 17 -9.98 12.52 -2.82
N ASP A 18 -10.67 13.63 -3.09
CA ASP A 18 -10.60 14.33 -4.38
C ASP A 18 -9.19 14.88 -4.64
N ASP A 19 -8.50 15.45 -3.64
CA ASP A 19 -7.08 15.83 -3.77
C ASP A 19 -6.23 14.61 -4.11
N GLN A 20 -6.43 13.48 -3.43
CA GLN A 20 -5.65 12.27 -3.69
C GLN A 20 -5.90 11.71 -5.09
N LEU A 21 -7.16 11.68 -5.56
CA LEU A 21 -7.51 11.24 -6.91
C LEU A 21 -6.99 12.20 -7.99
N SER A 22 -6.87 13.49 -7.69
CA SER A 22 -6.24 14.44 -8.63
C SER A 22 -4.78 14.07 -8.93
N ARG A 23 -4.08 13.46 -7.95
CA ARG A 23 -2.69 13.01 -8.08
C ARG A 23 -2.56 11.69 -8.84
N THR A 24 -3.63 10.89 -8.92
CA THR A 24 -3.67 9.63 -9.70
C THR A 24 -4.11 9.87 -11.15
N LYS A 25 -4.10 11.12 -11.62
CA LYS A 25 -4.66 11.49 -12.93
C LYS A 25 -6.10 10.96 -13.10
N GLY A 26 -6.84 10.86 -11.99
CA GLY A 26 -8.21 10.35 -11.96
C GLY A 26 -8.37 8.85 -12.22
N ASN A 27 -7.31 8.03 -12.14
CA ASN A 27 -7.43 6.59 -12.40
C ASN A 27 -7.89 5.82 -11.16
N GLN A 28 -6.99 5.41 -10.26
CA GLN A 28 -7.39 4.63 -9.08
C GLN A 28 -6.60 5.00 -7.84
N LEU A 29 -7.30 5.16 -6.72
CA LEU A 29 -6.73 5.23 -5.37
C LEU A 29 -7.05 3.93 -4.65
N VAL A 30 -6.02 3.21 -4.21
CA VAL A 30 -6.19 1.95 -3.48
C VAL A 30 -5.86 2.16 -2.01
N LEU A 31 -6.88 2.13 -1.18
CA LEU A 31 -6.80 2.26 0.26
C LEU A 31 -6.69 0.86 0.89
N ILE A 32 -5.61 0.62 1.62
CA ILE A 32 -5.39 -0.64 2.36
C ILE A 32 -5.42 -0.31 3.85
N SER A 33 -6.41 -0.84 4.56
CA SER A 33 -6.55 -0.70 6.01
C SER A 33 -6.05 -1.96 6.70
N LEU A 34 -5.08 -1.79 7.60
CA LEU A 34 -4.50 -2.86 8.43
C LEU A 34 -5.07 -2.87 9.87
N ILE A 35 -6.23 -2.22 10.06
CA ILE A 35 -6.89 -2.09 11.36
C ILE A 35 -7.48 -3.44 11.75
N ASP A 36 -7.36 -3.78 13.03
CA ASP A 36 -7.99 -4.98 13.60
C ASP A 36 -9.51 -4.76 13.69
N GLU A 37 -10.28 -5.63 13.03
CA GLU A 37 -11.74 -5.53 12.93
C GLU A 37 -12.44 -5.79 14.29
N TRP A 38 -11.74 -6.35 15.29
CA TRP A 38 -12.32 -6.71 16.58
C TRP A 38 -11.81 -5.87 17.76
N GLY A 39 -10.97 -4.88 17.49
CA GLY A 39 -10.38 -4.00 18.48
C GLY A 39 -11.23 -2.79 18.86
N LYS A 40 -10.72 -2.00 19.82
CA LYS A 40 -11.28 -0.68 20.19
C LYS A 40 -11.30 0.30 19.01
N GLU A 41 -10.47 0.05 18.01
CA GLU A 41 -10.32 0.86 16.81
C GLU A 41 -11.41 0.62 15.76
N ASN A 42 -12.27 -0.41 15.95
CA ASN A 42 -13.26 -0.76 14.93
C ASN A 42 -14.24 0.39 14.64
N ILE A 43 -14.52 1.27 15.62
CA ILE A 43 -15.35 2.46 15.41
C ILE A 43 -14.76 3.39 14.33
N LEU A 44 -13.42 3.54 14.29
CA LEU A 44 -12.75 4.33 13.26
C LEU A 44 -12.81 3.64 11.90
N ASN A 45 -12.64 2.30 11.88
CA ASN A 45 -12.74 1.50 10.67
C ASN A 45 -14.15 1.58 10.07
N ASP A 46 -15.19 1.36 10.88
CA ASP A 46 -16.60 1.43 10.50
C ASP A 46 -16.96 2.83 9.97
N THR A 47 -16.57 3.89 10.70
CA THR A 47 -16.84 5.28 10.27
C THR A 47 -16.14 5.61 8.95
N PHE A 48 -14.89 5.17 8.78
CA PHE A 48 -14.13 5.38 7.55
C PHE A 48 -14.76 4.61 6.38
N PHE A 49 -15.21 3.38 6.63
CA PHE A 49 -15.92 2.55 5.66
C PHE A 49 -17.26 3.18 5.25
N ASP A 50 -18.02 3.73 6.18
CA ASP A 50 -19.27 4.45 5.91
C ASP A 50 -19.03 5.69 5.02
N HIS A 51 -17.94 6.43 5.25
CA HIS A 51 -17.55 7.54 4.37
C HIS A 51 -17.21 7.07 2.95
N ILE A 52 -16.52 5.93 2.81
CA ILE A 52 -16.20 5.33 1.51
C ILE A 52 -17.47 4.89 0.78
N ILE A 53 -18.38 4.19 1.46
CA ILE A 53 -19.66 3.77 0.89
C ILE A 53 -20.47 4.98 0.44
N LYS A 54 -20.53 6.05 1.25
CA LYS A 54 -21.26 7.26 0.89
C LYS A 54 -20.62 8.02 -0.28
N TYR A 55 -19.28 8.02 -0.37
CA TYR A 55 -18.56 8.63 -1.49
C TYR A 55 -18.79 7.87 -2.80
N ASN A 56 -18.89 6.53 -2.74
CA ASN A 56 -19.31 5.64 -3.84
C ASN A 56 -18.63 5.93 -5.19
N SER A 57 -17.29 5.95 -5.20
CA SER A 57 -16.53 6.21 -6.42
C SER A 57 -15.92 4.93 -7.00
N PRO A 58 -16.05 4.68 -8.32
CA PRO A 58 -15.40 3.55 -8.98
C PRO A 58 -13.86 3.68 -9.02
N HIS A 59 -13.34 4.89 -8.76
CA HIS A 59 -11.92 5.19 -8.71
C HIS A 59 -11.30 4.95 -7.33
N LEU A 60 -12.10 4.56 -6.34
CA LEU A 60 -11.65 4.29 -4.98
C LEU A 60 -11.84 2.81 -4.64
N LEU A 61 -10.73 2.10 -4.43
CA LEU A 61 -10.74 0.73 -3.95
C LEU A 61 -10.37 0.70 -2.48
N TYR A 62 -11.22 0.13 -1.63
CA TYR A 62 -10.94 -0.10 -0.22
C TYR A 62 -10.76 -1.59 0.05
N ILE A 63 -9.66 -1.93 0.73
CA ILE A 63 -9.32 -3.28 1.14
C ILE A 63 -9.05 -3.25 2.64
N THR A 64 -9.82 -4.03 3.41
CA THR A 64 -9.46 -4.35 4.79
C THR A 64 -8.62 -5.61 4.79
N PHE A 65 -7.58 -5.61 5.62
CA PHE A 65 -6.69 -6.74 5.80
C PHE A 65 -6.29 -6.80 7.27
N ASP A 66 -6.91 -7.71 8.03
CA ASP A 66 -6.51 -7.91 9.41
C ASP A 66 -5.07 -8.44 9.44
N PHE A 67 -4.20 -7.78 10.20
CA PHE A 67 -2.82 -8.21 10.34
C PHE A 67 -2.64 -9.14 11.57
N HIS A 68 -3.48 -9.05 12.59
CA HIS A 68 -3.30 -9.79 13.86
C HIS A 68 -3.78 -11.24 13.78
N GLU A 69 -4.90 -11.51 13.12
CA GLU A 69 -5.33 -12.88 12.83
C GLU A 69 -4.31 -13.59 11.92
N TYR A 70 -3.65 -12.82 11.06
CA TYR A 70 -2.82 -13.32 9.97
C TYR A 70 -1.30 -13.29 10.24
N CYS A 71 -0.81 -12.71 11.34
CA CYS A 71 0.63 -12.75 11.68
C CYS A 71 0.98 -13.53 12.94
N LYS A 72 0.03 -14.26 13.53
CA LYS A 72 0.34 -15.26 14.57
C LYS A 72 1.23 -16.37 13.97
N GLY A 73 2.53 -16.30 14.28
CA GLY A 73 3.48 -17.39 13.99
C GLY A 73 4.45 -17.18 12.82
N LEU A 74 4.91 -15.95 12.53
CA LEU A 74 5.97 -15.67 11.53
C LEU A 74 5.63 -16.10 10.08
N GLN A 75 4.35 -16.20 9.73
CA GLN A 75 3.96 -16.70 8.40
C GLN A 75 3.85 -15.56 7.38
N PHE A 76 4.86 -15.45 6.51
CA PHE A 76 4.83 -14.67 5.26
C PHE A 76 3.66 -15.01 4.32
N GLY A 77 2.93 -16.10 4.59
CA GLY A 77 1.82 -16.60 3.77
C GLY A 77 0.66 -15.61 3.57
N ASN A 78 0.47 -14.66 4.49
CA ASN A 78 -0.73 -13.84 4.48
C ASN A 78 -0.57 -12.49 3.76
N ILE A 79 0.65 -11.94 3.73
CA ILE A 79 0.97 -10.84 2.80
C ILE A 79 0.84 -11.34 1.36
N LEU A 80 1.19 -12.61 1.09
CA LEU A 80 0.99 -13.20 -0.24
C LEU A 80 -0.49 -13.22 -0.62
N ALA A 81 -1.41 -13.46 0.30
CA ALA A 81 -2.85 -13.40 0.01
C ALA A 81 -3.30 -11.98 -0.41
N LEU A 82 -2.81 -10.94 0.28
CA LEU A 82 -3.05 -9.55 -0.14
C LEU A 82 -2.46 -9.29 -1.54
N LEU A 83 -1.22 -9.70 -1.80
CA LEU A 83 -0.59 -9.51 -3.11
C LEU A 83 -1.33 -10.28 -4.22
N GLN A 84 -1.80 -11.50 -3.93
CA GLN A 84 -2.62 -12.29 -4.85
C GLN A 84 -3.94 -11.59 -5.15
N LEU A 85 -4.64 -11.08 -4.13
CA LEU A 85 -5.87 -10.32 -4.32
C LEU A 85 -5.65 -9.09 -5.22
N LEU A 86 -4.54 -8.37 -5.01
CA LEU A 86 -4.18 -7.21 -5.82
C LEU A 86 -3.85 -7.61 -7.27
N ASP A 87 -3.18 -8.75 -7.47
CA ASP A 87 -2.85 -9.26 -8.80
C ASP A 87 -4.08 -9.77 -9.55
N GLU A 88 -4.96 -10.55 -8.90
CA GLU A 88 -6.23 -11.04 -9.44
C GLU A 88 -7.15 -9.90 -9.88
N LYS A 89 -7.16 -8.79 -9.13
CA LYS A 89 -7.87 -7.56 -9.48
C LYS A 89 -7.14 -6.70 -10.51
N ASN A 90 -6.03 -7.16 -11.08
CA ASN A 90 -5.17 -6.46 -12.04
C ASN A 90 -4.61 -5.11 -11.54
N ILE A 91 -4.56 -4.89 -10.23
CA ILE A 91 -4.19 -3.60 -9.64
C ILE A 91 -2.74 -3.23 -9.98
N PHE A 92 -1.81 -4.18 -9.92
CA PHE A 92 -0.41 -3.92 -10.28
C PHE A 92 -0.24 -3.51 -11.75
N ARG A 93 -1.10 -4.04 -12.63
CA ARG A 93 -1.09 -3.70 -14.05
C ARG A 93 -1.69 -2.33 -14.31
N GLU A 94 -2.82 -2.01 -13.67
CA GLU A 94 -3.51 -0.72 -13.79
C GLU A 94 -2.74 0.42 -13.15
N MET A 95 -2.05 0.15 -12.04
CA MET A 95 -1.24 1.14 -11.34
C MET A 95 -0.13 1.70 -12.21
N ARG A 96 0.46 0.83 -13.04
CA ARG A 96 1.65 1.11 -13.83
C ARG A 96 2.80 1.61 -12.94
N PHE A 97 3.85 2.08 -13.56
CA PHE A 97 4.92 2.80 -12.90
C PHE A 97 5.49 3.82 -13.88
N PHE A 98 6.19 4.81 -13.36
CA PHE A 98 6.89 5.79 -14.18
C PHE A 98 8.06 5.12 -14.88
N TRP A 99 8.11 5.24 -16.20
CA TRP A 99 9.18 4.71 -17.03
C TRP A 99 9.52 5.72 -18.11
N ILE A 100 10.78 6.13 -18.14
CA ILE A 100 11.34 7.04 -19.15
C ILE A 100 12.49 6.37 -19.89
N ASN A 101 12.56 6.59 -21.20
CA ASN A 101 13.78 6.38 -21.96
C ASN A 101 14.60 7.67 -21.90
N THR A 102 15.71 7.63 -21.18
CA THR A 102 16.57 8.81 -20.95
C THR A 102 17.33 9.23 -22.21
N GLU A 103 17.76 8.29 -23.05
CA GLU A 103 18.47 8.60 -24.31
C GLU A 103 17.58 9.35 -25.30
N LYS A 104 16.31 8.95 -25.40
CA LYS A 104 15.31 9.58 -26.28
C LYS A 104 14.50 10.67 -25.58
N ASN A 105 14.79 10.95 -24.30
CA ASN A 105 14.02 11.83 -23.43
C ASN A 105 12.49 11.65 -23.57
N THR A 106 12.03 10.40 -23.62
CA THR A 106 10.64 10.06 -23.92
C THR A 106 10.02 9.26 -22.77
N VAL A 107 8.91 9.74 -22.24
CA VAL A 107 8.12 9.00 -21.23
C VAL A 107 7.43 7.82 -21.91
N LEU A 108 7.77 6.61 -21.48
CA LEU A 108 7.19 5.35 -21.96
C LEU A 108 5.94 4.96 -21.15
N SER A 109 5.92 5.31 -19.87
CA SER A 109 4.78 5.05 -19.00
C SER A 109 4.72 6.05 -17.86
N ASP A 110 3.50 6.50 -17.55
CA ASP A 110 3.19 7.22 -16.32
C ASP A 110 2.62 6.24 -15.29
N GLN A 111 2.92 6.47 -14.01
CA GLN A 111 2.16 5.88 -12.92
C GLN A 111 0.80 6.56 -12.84
N THR A 112 -0.27 5.77 -12.74
CA THR A 112 -1.63 6.29 -12.74
C THR A 112 -2.41 5.90 -11.48
N SER A 113 -1.90 5.03 -10.63
CA SER A 113 -2.58 4.71 -9.36
C SER A 113 -1.60 4.74 -8.20
N VAL A 114 -2.12 4.85 -6.98
CA VAL A 114 -1.30 4.85 -5.76
C VAL A 114 -1.94 3.97 -4.69
N PHE A 115 -1.08 3.32 -3.89
CA PHE A 115 -1.50 2.65 -2.66
C PHE A 115 -1.37 3.60 -1.49
N ARG A 116 -2.42 3.68 -0.66
CA ARG A 116 -2.39 4.32 0.65
C ARG A 116 -2.63 3.26 1.70
N VAL A 117 -1.58 2.88 2.41
CA VAL A 117 -1.62 1.87 3.47
C VAL A 117 -1.76 2.59 4.80
N ASN A 118 -2.79 2.25 5.56
CA ASN A 118 -3.05 2.80 6.88
C ASN A 118 -2.99 1.71 7.95
N CYS A 119 -2.44 2.07 9.11
CA CYS A 119 -2.51 1.30 10.34
C CYS A 119 -2.56 2.31 11.48
N VAL A 120 -3.53 2.22 12.37
CA VAL A 120 -3.69 3.20 13.47
C VAL A 120 -2.59 3.03 14.52
N ASP A 121 -2.14 1.78 14.72
CA ASP A 121 -1.30 1.44 15.87
C ASP A 121 0.20 1.23 15.58
N CYS A 122 0.63 1.02 14.32
CA CYS A 122 2.07 0.91 14.08
C CYS A 122 2.54 1.21 12.66
N LEU A 123 3.67 1.89 12.61
CA LEU A 123 4.41 2.14 11.39
C LEU A 123 5.00 0.86 10.78
N ASP A 124 5.41 -0.09 11.62
CA ASP A 124 6.08 -1.32 11.19
C ASP A 124 5.22 -2.16 10.23
N ARG A 125 3.93 -2.35 10.55
CA ARG A 125 2.99 -3.08 9.69
C ARG A 125 2.82 -2.40 8.32
N THR A 126 2.74 -1.08 8.31
CA THR A 126 2.62 -0.33 7.04
C THR A 126 3.89 -0.46 6.20
N ASN A 127 5.07 -0.38 6.82
CA ASN A 127 6.36 -0.52 6.13
C ASN A 127 6.51 -1.92 5.51
N VAL A 128 6.09 -2.97 6.22
CA VAL A 128 6.12 -4.36 5.72
C VAL A 128 5.22 -4.52 4.49
N VAL A 129 3.98 -4.03 4.52
CA VAL A 129 3.05 -4.13 3.38
C VAL A 129 3.54 -3.31 2.19
N GLN A 130 4.04 -2.09 2.44
CA GLN A 130 4.62 -1.24 1.41
C GLN A 130 5.86 -1.88 0.76
N ALA A 131 6.75 -2.49 1.56
CA ALA A 131 7.92 -3.20 1.06
C ALA A 131 7.52 -4.39 0.18
N ALA A 132 6.49 -5.14 0.57
CA ALA A 132 6.01 -6.27 -0.22
C ALA A 132 5.45 -5.83 -1.58
N ILE A 133 4.61 -4.79 -1.59
CA ILE A 133 4.09 -4.17 -2.83
C ILE A 133 5.24 -3.67 -3.73
N ALA A 134 6.20 -2.97 -3.13
CA ALA A 134 7.35 -2.43 -3.86
C ALA A 134 8.23 -3.54 -4.46
N LYS A 135 8.40 -4.67 -3.75
CA LYS A 135 9.11 -5.83 -4.27
C LYS A 135 8.41 -6.40 -5.50
N THR A 136 7.08 -6.56 -5.46
CA THR A 136 6.29 -7.02 -6.62
C THR A 136 6.45 -6.11 -7.82
N ILE A 137 6.34 -4.79 -7.63
CA ILE A 137 6.55 -3.81 -8.71
C ILE A 137 7.98 -3.85 -9.25
N LEU A 138 8.98 -3.97 -8.39
CA LEU A 138 10.38 -4.09 -8.79
C LEU A 138 10.62 -5.34 -9.66
N GLU A 139 10.05 -6.48 -9.28
CA GLU A 139 10.15 -7.71 -10.09
C GLU A 139 9.48 -7.54 -11.45
N ILE A 140 8.33 -6.86 -11.53
CA ILE A 140 7.68 -6.53 -12.81
C ILE A 140 8.56 -5.61 -13.66
N MET A 141 9.21 -4.61 -13.05
CA MET A 141 10.15 -3.70 -13.73
C MET A 141 11.33 -4.49 -14.29
N LEU A 142 11.96 -5.34 -13.48
CA LEU A 142 13.12 -6.15 -13.88
C LEU A 142 12.80 -7.13 -14.99
N LYS A 143 11.61 -7.77 -14.95
CA LYS A 143 11.12 -8.63 -16.04
C LYS A 143 10.95 -7.82 -17.34
N LYS A 144 10.38 -6.62 -17.27
CA LYS A 144 10.18 -5.75 -18.44
C LYS A 144 11.47 -5.29 -19.11
N VAL A 145 12.56 -5.16 -18.35
CA VAL A 145 13.88 -4.81 -18.91
C VAL A 145 14.76 -6.04 -19.22
N GLY A 146 14.24 -7.26 -19.03
CA GLY A 146 14.95 -8.50 -19.32
C GLY A 146 16.06 -8.85 -18.32
N LEU A 147 16.05 -8.24 -17.12
CA LEU A 147 17.03 -8.52 -16.05
C LEU A 147 16.56 -9.63 -15.09
N LEU A 148 15.28 -9.98 -15.14
CA LEU A 148 14.70 -11.10 -14.42
C LEU A 148 13.93 -11.97 -15.41
N ASP A 149 14.15 -13.29 -15.35
CA ASP A 149 13.42 -14.22 -16.20
C ASP A 149 11.92 -14.21 -15.85
N ILE A 150 11.07 -14.41 -16.84
CA ILE A 150 9.61 -14.43 -16.67
C ILE A 150 9.23 -15.56 -15.72
N ASP A 151 9.91 -16.71 -15.85
CA ASP A 151 9.71 -17.93 -15.08
C ASP A 151 10.56 -18.02 -13.80
N ALA A 152 11.39 -17.00 -13.52
CA ALA A 152 12.16 -16.97 -12.28
C ALA A 152 11.24 -16.81 -11.05
N GLY A 153 11.59 -17.50 -9.97
CA GLY A 153 10.91 -17.45 -8.67
C GLY A 153 11.06 -16.14 -7.88
N GLY A 154 11.47 -15.04 -8.54
CA GLY A 154 11.68 -13.72 -7.93
C GLY A 154 13.16 -13.30 -7.91
N LEU A 155 13.47 -12.28 -7.09
CA LEU A 155 14.84 -11.78 -6.91
C LEU A 155 15.82 -12.89 -6.47
N ASN A 156 17.06 -12.82 -6.95
CA ASN A 156 18.15 -13.64 -6.40
C ASN A 156 18.50 -13.20 -4.96
N ASP A 157 19.32 -14.00 -4.27
CA ASP A 157 19.62 -13.77 -2.86
C ASP A 157 20.30 -12.42 -2.60
N ASP A 158 21.25 -12.01 -3.43
CA ASP A 158 21.96 -10.74 -3.27
C ASP A 158 21.01 -9.54 -3.40
N ALA A 159 20.20 -9.51 -4.47
CA ALA A 159 19.22 -8.45 -4.68
C ALA A 159 18.15 -8.42 -3.58
N ARG A 160 17.75 -9.60 -3.10
CA ARG A 160 16.80 -9.73 -1.99
C ARG A 160 17.36 -9.14 -0.69
N ILE A 161 18.63 -9.42 -0.35
CA ILE A 161 19.29 -8.87 0.84
C ILE A 161 19.39 -7.35 0.75
N ILE A 162 19.80 -6.81 -0.41
CA ILE A 162 19.90 -5.37 -0.64
C ILE A 162 18.53 -4.71 -0.46
N PHE A 163 17.49 -5.27 -1.08
CA PHE A 163 16.13 -4.75 -0.96
C PHE A 163 15.64 -4.75 0.50
N GLN A 164 15.84 -5.86 1.21
CA GLN A 164 15.45 -5.99 2.62
C GLN A 164 16.18 -5.00 3.52
N THR A 165 17.48 -4.79 3.28
CA THR A 165 18.28 -3.81 4.03
C THR A 165 17.76 -2.39 3.80
N MET A 166 17.53 -2.02 2.53
CA MET A 166 17.00 -0.70 2.18
C MET A 166 15.65 -0.41 2.84
N TRP A 167 14.75 -1.40 2.90
CA TRP A 167 13.43 -1.25 3.54
C TRP A 167 13.48 -1.29 5.07
N ALA A 168 14.47 -1.97 5.66
CA ALA A 168 14.74 -1.88 7.09
C ALA A 168 15.24 -0.48 7.46
N ASP A 169 16.18 0.09 6.69
CA ASP A 169 16.70 1.44 6.90
C ASP A 169 15.60 2.50 6.72
N ASN A 170 14.71 2.32 5.73
CA ASN A 170 13.53 3.15 5.54
C ASN A 170 12.61 3.12 6.77
N GLY A 171 12.30 1.92 7.28
CA GLY A 171 11.50 1.75 8.49
C GLY A 171 12.14 2.45 9.70
N ASP A 172 13.45 2.23 9.91
CA ASP A 172 14.21 2.86 11.00
C ASP A 172 14.19 4.40 10.87
N ALA A 173 14.34 4.95 9.66
CA ALA A 173 14.30 6.40 9.43
C ALA A 173 12.93 7.02 9.73
N ILE A 174 11.84 6.39 9.27
CA ILE A 174 10.49 6.92 9.52
C ILE A 174 10.12 6.75 11.00
N SER A 175 10.53 5.65 11.64
CA SER A 175 10.29 5.42 13.07
C SER A 175 10.99 6.50 13.91
N ARG A 176 12.23 6.84 13.58
CA ARG A 176 12.95 7.94 14.27
C ARG A 176 12.24 9.27 14.12
N GLN A 177 11.65 9.55 12.96
CA GLN A 177 10.91 10.79 12.74
C GLN A 177 9.61 10.84 13.56
N TYR A 178 8.92 9.71 13.73
CA TYR A 178 7.61 9.66 14.39
C TYR A 178 7.68 9.46 15.90
N ALA A 179 8.56 8.56 16.36
CA ALA A 179 8.66 8.12 17.75
C ALA A 179 10.01 8.44 18.41
N GLY A 180 10.99 8.95 17.67
CA GLY A 180 12.33 9.25 18.19
C GLY A 180 13.23 8.02 18.39
N THR A 181 12.77 6.82 18.00
CA THR A 181 13.50 5.55 18.12
C THR A 181 13.53 4.81 16.79
N ASP A 182 14.46 3.87 16.62
CA ASP A 182 14.45 2.95 15.47
C ASP A 182 13.16 2.10 15.44
N ALA A 183 12.90 1.46 14.29
CA ALA A 183 11.72 0.60 14.12
C ALA A 183 11.84 -0.64 15.02
N MET A 184 10.71 -1.23 15.41
CA MET A 184 10.74 -2.38 16.31
C MET A 184 11.26 -3.62 15.58
N LYS A 185 12.52 -3.98 15.83
CA LYS A 185 13.12 -5.22 15.28
C LYS A 185 12.63 -6.40 16.11
N VAL A 186 11.71 -7.20 15.55
CA VAL A 186 11.49 -8.57 16.06
C VAL A 186 12.71 -9.40 15.64
N ARG A 187 13.68 -9.53 16.56
CA ARG A 187 14.81 -10.46 16.44
C ARG A 187 14.37 -11.88 16.72
#